data_AF-A0A956LI74-F1
#
_entry.id   AF-A0A956LI74-F1
#
_cell.length_a   1.000
_cell.length_b   1.000
_cell.length_c   1.000
_cell.angle_alpha   90.00
_cell.angle_beta   90.00
_cell.angle_gamma   90.00
#
_symmetry.space_group_name_H-M   'P 1'
#
loop_
_entity.id
_entity.type
_entity.pdbx_description
1 polymer ?
#
loop_
_entity_poly.entity_id
_entity_poly.type
_entity_poly.pdbx_seq_one_letter_code
_entity_poly.pdbx_strand_id
1 'polypeptide(L)'
;MSLGANLPVVLLVGLTLGGLAFALSLLSRRLQTSARAGEVVRLTSQHRLHVVEIAGRRLVVGTGPDGAPRLVYALGEEPARDG
;
A
#
# COMPACT_ATOMS: atom_id res chain seq x y z
N MET A 1 -41.46 11.06 -28.29
CA MET A 1 -40.87 10.91 -26.94
C MET A 1 -40.61 9.43 -26.68
N SER A 2 -39.37 8.96 -26.86
CA SER A 2 -38.97 7.56 -26.62
C SER A 2 -37.87 7.51 -25.55
N LEU A 3 -38.18 8.02 -24.35
CA LEU A 3 -37.28 7.92 -23.20
C LEU A 3 -37.23 6.49 -22.61
N GLY A 4 -38.28 5.69 -22.82
CA GLY A 4 -38.40 4.35 -22.21
C GLY A 4 -37.54 3.26 -22.84
N ALA A 5 -37.19 3.37 -24.12
CA ALA A 5 -36.47 2.31 -24.84
C ALA A 5 -34.98 2.22 -24.49
N ASN A 6 -34.36 3.33 -24.07
CA ASN A 6 -32.92 3.40 -23.79
C ASN A 6 -32.58 3.15 -22.30
N LEU A 7 -33.58 3.17 -21.42
CA LEU A 7 -33.46 2.88 -20.00
C LEU A 7 -32.72 1.57 -19.68
N PRO A 8 -33.02 0.41 -20.32
CA PRO A 8 -32.30 -0.83 -20.04
C PRO A 8 -30.83 -0.77 -20.49
N VAL A 9 -30.55 -0.08 -21.60
CA VAL A 9 -29.18 0.06 -22.13
C VAL A 9 -28.35 0.94 -21.20
N VAL A 10 -28.90 2.06 -20.73
CA VAL A 10 -28.23 2.97 -19.79
C VAL A 10 -27.93 2.26 -18.46
N LEU A 11 -28.87 1.45 -17.94
CA LEU A 11 -28.64 0.66 -16.73
C LEU A 11 -27.55 -0.39 -16.91
N LEU A 12 -27.55 -1.11 -18.03
CA LEU A 12 -26.52 -2.11 -18.33
C LEU A 12 -25.13 -1.47 -18.42
N VAL A 13 -25.01 -0.35 -19.14
CA VAL A 13 -23.75 0.38 -19.29
C VAL A 13 -23.29 0.93 -17.94
N GLY A 14 -24.20 1.50 -17.15
CA GLY A 14 -23.92 2.01 -15.81
C GLY A 14 -23.42 0.93 -14.85
N LEU A 15 -24.06 -0.25 -14.84
CA LEU A 15 -23.64 -1.39 -14.02
C LEU A 15 -22.28 -1.93 -14.45
N THR A 16 -22.03 -1.99 -15.76
CA THR A 16 -20.76 -2.48 -16.31
C THR A 16 -19.61 -1.54 -15.93
N LEU A 17 -19.79 -0.23 -16.16
CA LEU A 17 -18.79 0.78 -15.82
C LEU A 17 -18.58 0.88 -14.30
N GLY A 18 -19.66 0.83 -13.52
CA GLY A 18 -19.60 0.84 -12.06
C GLY A 18 -18.86 -0.37 -11.50
N GLY A 19 -19.18 -1.57 -12.00
CA GLY A 19 -18.50 -2.81 -11.62
C GLY A 19 -17.02 -2.81 -11.99
N LEU A 20 -16.69 -2.33 -13.20
CA LEU A 20 -15.30 -2.19 -13.64
C LEU A 20 -14.52 -1.19 -12.76
N ALA A 21 -15.09 -0.02 -12.50
CA ALA A 21 -14.47 0.99 -11.63
C ALA A 21 -14.25 0.46 -10.21
N PHE A 22 -15.21 -0.30 -9.67
CA PHE A 22 -15.10 -0.94 -8.36
C PHE A 22 -13.98 -1.99 -8.34
N ALA A 23 -13.93 -2.87 -9.35
CA ALA A 23 -12.87 -3.87 -9.47
C ALA A 23 -11.48 -3.24 -9.58
N LEU A 24 -11.34 -2.18 -10.39
CA LEU A 24 -10.09 -1.42 -10.52
C LEU A 24 -9.71 -0.71 -9.20
N SER A 25 -10.67 -0.21 -8.44
CA SER A 25 -10.43 0.39 -7.12
C SER A 25 -9.95 -0.64 -6.08
N LEU A 26 -10.52 -1.85 -6.10
CA LEU A 26 -10.02 -2.94 -5.25
C LEU A 26 -8.62 -3.39 -5.65
N LEU A 27 -8.37 -3.50 -6.96
CA LEU A 27 -7.08 -3.89 -7.49
C LEU A 27 -6.01 -2.84 -7.17
N SER A 28 -6.30 -1.54 -7.30
CA SER A 28 -5.36 -0.47 -6.97
C SER A 28 -5.00 -0.46 -5.49
N ARG A 29 -5.97 -0.69 -4.59
CA ARG A 29 -5.71 -0.83 -3.14
C ARG A 29 -4.82 -2.03 -2.82
N ARG A 30 -5.02 -3.15 -3.52
CA ARG A 30 -4.19 -4.35 -3.37
C ARG A 30 -2.77 -4.12 -3.91
N LEU A 31 -2.64 -3.49 -5.06
CA LEU A 31 -1.35 -3.16 -5.66
C LEU A 31 -0.57 -2.15 -4.81
N GLN A 32 -1.21 -1.14 -4.21
CA GLN A 32 -0.56 -0.24 -3.26
C GLN A 32 -0.09 -0.95 -1.99
N THR A 33 -0.82 -1.98 -1.55
CA THR A 33 -0.40 -2.80 -0.41
C THR A 33 0.79 -3.69 -0.78
N SER A 34 0.80 -4.23 -2.00
CA SER A 34 1.89 -5.08 -2.51
C SER A 34 3.13 -4.28 -2.91
N ALA A 35 2.98 -3.02 -3.33
CA ALA A 35 4.08 -2.11 -3.68
C ALA A 35 4.92 -1.69 -2.46
N ARG A 36 4.43 -1.92 -1.24
CA ARG A 36 5.22 -1.71 -0.01
C ARG A 36 6.32 -2.75 0.21
N ALA A 37 6.38 -3.80 -0.60
CA ALA A 37 7.44 -4.82 -0.53
C ALA A 37 8.78 -4.36 -1.14
N GLY A 38 8.90 -3.13 -1.64
CA GLY A 38 10.15 -2.62 -2.21
C GLY A 38 10.23 -1.10 -2.31
N GLU A 39 9.44 -0.38 -1.53
CA GLU A 39 9.46 1.09 -1.55
C GLU A 39 10.78 1.58 -0.95
N VAL A 40 11.70 2.01 -1.82
CA VAL A 40 12.94 2.69 -1.44
C VAL A 40 12.56 4.06 -0.86
N VAL A 41 12.35 4.11 0.46
CA VAL A 41 12.05 5.35 1.16
C VAL A 41 13.31 6.23 1.13
N ARG A 42 13.25 7.31 0.34
CA ARG A 42 14.32 8.30 0.28
C ARG A 42 14.32 9.08 1.60
N LEU A 43 15.24 8.74 2.50
CA LEU A 43 15.40 9.41 3.79
C LEU A 43 15.76 10.88 3.54
N THR A 44 14.85 11.78 3.89
CA THR A 44 15.13 13.22 3.97
C THR A 44 15.72 13.57 5.34
N SER A 45 16.25 14.78 5.52
CA SER A 45 16.76 15.26 6.81
C SER A 45 15.75 15.25 7.97
N GLN A 46 14.46 15.08 7.65
CA GLN A 46 13.37 14.94 8.63
C GLN A 46 13.16 13.50 9.12
N HIS A 47 13.77 12.50 8.46
CA HIS A 47 13.68 11.09 8.84
C HIS A 47 14.90 10.71 9.68
N ARG A 48 14.67 10.06 10.83
CA ARG A 48 15.75 9.52 11.67
C ARG A 48 15.63 8.00 11.75
N LEU A 49 16.76 7.33 11.55
CA LEU A 49 16.91 5.90 11.79
C LEU A 49 17.69 5.70 13.09
N HIS A 50 17.12 4.91 14.00
CA HIS A 50 17.76 4.53 15.24
C HIS A 50 18.04 3.03 15.22
N VAL A 51 19.28 2.65 15.51
CA VAL A 51 19.63 1.25 15.78
C VAL A 51 19.59 1.07 17.30
N VAL A 52 18.68 0.22 17.78
CA VAL A 52 18.54 -0.09 19.20
C VAL A 52 18.84 -1.56 19.44
N GLU A 53 19.52 -1.86 20.55
CA GLU A 53 19.79 -3.22 20.96
C GLU A 53 18.88 -3.60 22.12
N ILE A 54 18.10 -4.67 21.95
CA ILE A 54 17.18 -5.18 22.97
C ILE A 54 17.40 -6.69 23.09
N ALA A 55 17.78 -7.15 24.29
CA ALA A 55 18.02 -8.56 24.58
C ALA A 55 18.97 -9.25 23.57
N GLY A 56 20.04 -8.56 23.17
CA GLY A 56 21.03 -9.05 22.19
C GLY A 56 20.55 -9.02 20.73
N ARG A 57 19.36 -8.48 20.44
CA ARG A 57 18.83 -8.29 19.09
C ARG A 57 18.98 -6.84 18.67
N ARG A 58 19.51 -6.62 17.46
CA ARG A 58 19.64 -5.28 16.88
C ARG A 58 18.41 -4.96 16.05
N LEU A 59 17.77 -3.83 16.33
CA LEU A 59 16.54 -3.41 15.71
C LEU A 59 16.74 -2.04 15.06
N VAL A 60 16.32 -1.90 13.81
CA VAL A 60 16.26 -0.63 13.11
C VAL A 60 14.87 -0.06 13.29
N VAL A 61 14.77 1.07 13.98
CA VAL A 61 13.54 1.79 14.23
C VAL A 61 13.53 3.06 13.40
N GLY A 62 12.50 3.23 12.59
CA GLY A 62 12.26 4.43 11.81
C GLY A 62 11.37 5.40 12.58
N THR A 63 11.82 6.65 12.69
CA THR A 63 11.00 7.77 13.16
C THR A 63 10.86 8.77 12.02
N GLY A 64 9.63 8.91 11.53
CA GLY A 64 9.25 9.89 10.50
C GLY A 64 8.60 11.13 11.14
N PRO A 65 8.43 12.22 10.39
CA PRO A 65 7.98 13.52 10.92
C PRO A 65 6.60 13.49 11.60
N ASP A 66 5.68 12.63 11.15
CA ASP A 66 4.28 12.58 11.64
C ASP A 66 3.83 11.19 12.15
N GLY A 67 4.79 10.27 12.41
CA GLY A 67 4.48 8.86 12.71
C GLY A 67 5.03 8.38 14.04
N ALA A 68 4.25 7.55 14.75
CA ALA A 68 4.76 6.79 15.88
C ALA A 68 5.98 5.94 15.46
N PRO A 69 6.98 5.73 16.34
CA PRO A 69 8.15 4.92 16.03
C PRO A 69 7.74 3.53 15.54
N ARG A 70 8.30 3.08 14.42
CA ARG A 70 8.03 1.75 13.87
C ARG A 70 9.31 0.95 13.74
N LEU A 71 9.24 -0.31 14.14
CA LEU A 71 10.28 -1.27 13.82
C LEU A 71 10.30 -1.47 12.30
N VAL A 72 11.42 -1.10 11.68
CA VAL A 72 11.64 -1.24 10.24
C VAL A 72 12.27 -2.58 9.94
N TYR A 73 13.23 -3.00 10.76
CA TYR A 73 13.97 -4.24 10.51
C TYR A 73 14.61 -4.80 11.78
N ALA A 74 14.69 -6.13 11.90
CA ALA A 74 15.49 -6.81 12.91
C ALA A 74 16.76 -7.36 12.25
N LEU A 75 17.91 -6.80 12.61
CA LEU A 75 19.22 -7.21 12.12
C LEU A 75 19.55 -8.60 12.69
N GLY A 76 19.63 -9.59 11.79
CA GLY A 76 19.91 -11.00 12.12
C GLY A 76 18.87 -11.98 11.55
N GLU A 77 17.74 -11.49 11.05
CA GLU A 77 16.74 -12.29 10.34
C GLU A 77 16.88 -12.01 8.84
N GLU A 78 17.56 -12.90 8.11
CA GLU A 78 17.76 -12.72 6.66
C GLU A 78 16.39 -12.64 5.97
N PRO A 79 16.08 -11.58 5.20
CA PRO A 79 14.83 -11.53 4.47
C PRO A 79 14.86 -12.61 3.39
N ALA A 80 13.87 -13.51 3.41
CA ALA A 80 13.71 -14.55 2.39
C ALA A 80 13.70 -13.88 1.01
N ARG A 81 14.72 -14.19 0.21
CA ARG A 81 14.81 -13.76 -1.19
C ARG A 81 13.86 -14.65 -1.99
N ASP A 82 12.65 -14.17 -2.27
CA ASP A 82 11.82 -14.76 -3.32
C ASP A 82 12.38 -14.31 -4.67
N GLY A 83 12.87 -15.28 -5.45
CA GLY A 83 13.47 -15.11 -6.77
C GLY A 83 12.47 -14.98 -7.92
#